data_AF-A0A977Q7Q5-F1
#
_entry.id   AF-A0A977Q7Q5-F1
#
_cell.length_a   1.000
_cell.length_b   1.000
_cell.length_c   1.000
_cell.angle_alpha   90.00
_cell.angle_beta   90.00
_cell.angle_gamma   90.00
#
_symmetry.space_group_name_H-M   'P 1'
#
loop_
_entity.id
_entity.type
_entity.pdbx_description
1 polymer ?
#
loop_
_entity_poly.entity_id
_entity_poly.type
_entity_poly.pdbx_seq_one_letter_code
_entity_poly.pdbx_strand_id
1 'polypeptide(L)'
;MASNPPFQNAYKILLETSQPNEEEMHDHSKRSAVVDGSDLPLIDLSPLSLSDGEKEACKRQIVEASTEWGFFQVKNHGISREILEKIRREQMKLFLQPFEKKAKEKVLDFSADCYRWGTPTAMSLKQFSWSEAFHIPLVRTTDAMDAGEFSGLRSRYFRGKADREMEMEIADHVFCVAEMQAWSNGAYKSVEHRVMTNTKAERYSVAYFMCPSYDTVIESCIQPSMYRKFSFREYRQQVQDDVRTTGSKVGLPRFLI
;
A
#
# COMPACT_ATOMS: atom_id res chain seq x y z
N MET A 1 -11.19 30.44 -6.20
CA MET A 1 -11.30 29.47 -5.10
C MET A 1 -11.77 28.14 -5.66
N ALA A 2 -10.84 27.22 -5.95
CA ALA A 2 -11.05 25.76 -6.11
C ALA A 2 -9.74 25.16 -6.67
N SER A 3 -8.65 25.22 -5.90
CA SER A 3 -7.32 24.74 -6.33
C SER A 3 -6.97 23.35 -5.77
N ASN A 4 -7.81 22.83 -4.88
CA ASN A 4 -7.59 21.59 -4.16
C ASN A 4 -8.64 20.56 -4.57
N PRO A 5 -8.32 19.26 -4.54
CA PRO A 5 -9.33 18.21 -4.70
C PRO A 5 -10.48 18.45 -3.71
N PRO A 6 -11.75 18.18 -4.08
CA PRO A 6 -12.90 18.57 -3.28
C PRO A 6 -13.14 17.63 -2.07
N PHE A 7 -12.10 17.41 -1.25
CA PHE A 7 -12.13 16.54 -0.07
C PHE A 7 -13.21 16.94 0.92
N GLN A 8 -13.31 18.23 1.25
CA GLN A 8 -14.27 18.74 2.24
C GLN A 8 -15.72 18.51 1.80
N ASN A 9 -16.03 18.80 0.54
CA ASN A 9 -17.38 18.61 0.00
C ASN A 9 -17.74 17.12 -0.04
N ALA A 10 -16.83 16.26 -0.51
CA ALA A 10 -17.05 14.81 -0.53
C ALA A 10 -17.24 14.24 0.87
N TYR A 11 -16.42 14.68 1.84
CA TYR A 11 -16.54 14.27 3.23
C TYR A 11 -17.88 14.69 3.84
N LYS A 12 -18.31 15.94 3.60
CA LYS A 12 -19.58 16.47 4.09
C LYS A 12 -20.77 15.68 3.55
N ILE A 13 -20.78 15.38 2.25
CA ILE A 13 -21.83 14.55 1.63
C ILE A 13 -21.88 13.16 2.28
N LEU A 14 -20.73 12.53 2.51
CA LEU A 14 -20.67 11.22 3.17
C LEU A 14 -21.14 11.28 4.63
N LEU A 15 -20.82 12.36 5.35
CA LEU A 15 -21.26 12.57 6.72
C LEU A 15 -22.78 12.74 6.80
N GLU A 16 -23.37 13.51 5.88
CA GLU A 16 -24.81 13.76 5.83
C GLU A 16 -25.63 12.56 5.35
N THR A 17 -25.05 11.72 4.49
CA THR A 17 -25.71 10.50 3.98
C THR A 17 -25.56 9.30 4.90
N SER A 18 -24.62 9.35 5.85
CA SER A 18 -24.49 8.35 6.92
C SER A 18 -25.61 8.57 7.95
N GLN A 19 -26.66 7.74 7.94
CA GLN A 19 -27.66 7.79 9.02
C GLN A 19 -27.01 7.54 10.38
N PRO A 20 -27.46 8.21 11.46
CA PRO A 20 -27.00 7.91 12.81
C PRO A 20 -27.59 6.56 13.23
N ASN A 21 -26.89 5.46 12.95
CA ASN A 21 -27.22 4.19 13.58
C ASN A 21 -26.75 4.27 15.05
N GLU A 22 -27.69 4.23 15.97
CA GLU A 22 -27.50 4.27 17.44
C GLU A 22 -26.69 3.08 18.00
N GLU A 23 -26.17 2.18 17.16
CA GLU A 23 -25.36 1.03 17.57
C GLU A 23 -23.84 1.30 17.63
N GLU A 24 -23.35 2.47 17.21
CA GLU A 24 -21.89 2.77 17.21
C GLU A 24 -21.37 3.38 18.55
N MET A 25 -21.98 3.07 19.70
CA MET A 25 -21.49 3.53 21.02
C MET A 25 -20.74 2.44 21.83
N HIS A 26 -20.53 1.24 21.29
CA HIS A 26 -19.80 0.17 22.00
C HIS A 26 -18.71 -0.50 21.15
N ASP A 27 -17.67 0.23 20.77
CA ASP A 27 -16.37 -0.40 20.47
C ASP A 27 -15.19 0.57 20.69
N HIS A 28 -15.05 1.08 21.92
CA HIS A 28 -13.89 1.90 22.32
C HIS A 28 -12.92 1.16 23.25
N SER A 29 -13.04 -0.17 23.41
CA SER A 29 -12.23 -0.90 24.40
C SER A 29 -11.01 -1.63 23.85
N LYS A 30 -10.76 -1.67 22.54
CA LYS A 30 -9.48 -2.18 22.02
C LYS A 30 -8.56 -1.03 21.67
N ARG A 31 -7.83 -0.55 22.68
CA ARG A 31 -6.66 0.31 22.51
C ARG A 31 -5.55 -0.55 21.89
N SER A 32 -5.58 -0.66 20.56
CA SER A 32 -4.54 -1.31 19.77
C SER A 32 -3.22 -0.56 19.99
N ALA A 33 -2.13 -1.28 20.27
CA ALA A 33 -0.81 -0.67 20.45
C ALA A 33 -0.40 0.08 19.17
N VAL A 34 -0.19 1.39 19.28
CA VAL A 34 0.43 2.20 18.24
C VAL A 34 1.91 1.86 18.25
N VAL A 35 2.45 1.40 17.13
CA VAL A 35 3.88 1.17 16.96
C VAL A 35 4.41 2.39 16.21
N ASP A 36 5.34 3.13 16.83
CA ASP A 36 6.00 4.22 16.14
C ASP A 36 6.94 3.63 15.07
N GLY A 37 7.11 4.32 13.94
CA GLY A 37 8.04 3.89 12.91
C GLY A 37 9.48 3.72 13.44
N SER A 38 9.83 4.43 14.51
CA SER A 38 11.10 4.32 15.23
C SER A 38 11.31 2.97 15.96
N ASP A 39 10.24 2.22 16.20
CA ASP A 39 10.28 0.90 16.83
C ASP A 39 10.50 -0.23 15.82
N LEU A 40 10.44 0.05 14.51
CA LEU A 40 10.67 -0.96 13.49
C LEU A 40 12.14 -1.38 13.41
N PRO A 41 12.41 -2.67 13.12
CA PRO A 41 13.78 -3.12 12.86
C PRO A 41 14.43 -2.30 11.74
N LEU A 42 15.59 -1.69 12.01
CA LEU A 42 16.41 -0.98 11.02
C LEU A 42 17.56 -1.87 10.55
N ILE A 43 17.48 -2.34 9.31
CA ILE A 43 18.43 -3.31 8.74
C ILE A 43 19.46 -2.60 7.85
N ASP A 44 20.74 -2.87 8.09
CA ASP A 44 21.83 -2.44 7.22
C ASP A 44 22.00 -3.42 6.06
N LEU A 45 21.87 -2.94 4.82
CA LEU A 45 22.01 -3.78 3.61
C LEU A 45 23.42 -3.79 3.02
N SER A 46 24.35 -2.99 3.54
CA SER A 46 25.75 -3.01 3.07
C SER A 46 26.39 -4.41 3.08
N PRO A 47 26.12 -5.31 4.05
CA PRO A 47 26.71 -6.65 4.06
C PRO A 47 26.30 -7.53 2.88
N LEU A 48 25.18 -7.23 2.20
CA LEU A 48 24.75 -7.99 1.02
C LEU A 48 25.77 -7.93 -0.14
N SER A 49 26.64 -6.91 -0.14
CA SER A 49 27.69 -6.72 -1.13
C SER A 49 29.06 -7.27 -0.71
N LEU A 50 29.18 -7.88 0.49
CA LEU A 50 30.44 -8.30 1.09
C LEU A 50 30.67 -9.83 0.99
N SER A 51 31.37 -10.41 1.97
CA SER A 51 31.66 -11.86 2.02
C SER A 51 30.40 -12.69 2.31
N ASP A 52 30.44 -13.99 2.01
CA ASP A 52 29.26 -14.84 2.15
C ASP A 52 28.77 -14.98 3.61
N GLY A 53 29.68 -14.96 4.60
CA GLY A 53 29.29 -15.00 6.01
C GLY A 53 28.49 -13.77 6.46
N GLU A 54 28.90 -12.59 6.00
CA GLU A 54 28.24 -11.31 6.29
C GLU A 54 26.88 -11.20 5.58
N LYS A 55 26.79 -11.70 4.34
CA LYS A 55 25.52 -11.81 3.61
C LYS A 55 24.51 -12.65 4.38
N GLU A 56 24.92 -13.81 4.90
CA GLU A 56 24.02 -14.70 5.64
C GLU A 56 23.52 -14.07 6.95
N ALA A 57 24.35 -13.28 7.64
CA ALA A 57 23.91 -12.55 8.82
C ALA A 57 22.84 -11.50 8.50
N CYS A 58 23.04 -10.72 7.43
CA CYS A 58 22.05 -9.74 6.97
C CYS A 58 20.74 -10.41 6.54
N LYS A 59 20.81 -11.52 5.77
CA LYS A 59 19.62 -12.30 5.39
C LYS A 59 18.82 -12.79 6.60
N ARG A 60 19.49 -13.25 7.66
CA ARG A 60 18.82 -13.66 8.90
C ARG A 60 18.03 -12.52 9.55
N GLN A 61 18.58 -11.31 9.60
CA GLN A 61 17.86 -10.14 10.13
C GLN A 61 16.61 -9.82 9.31
N ILE A 62 16.70 -9.93 7.97
CA ILE A 62 15.54 -9.73 7.09
C ILE A 62 14.46 -10.77 7.36
N VAL A 63 14.86 -12.05 7.49
CA VAL A 63 13.95 -13.16 7.80
C VAL A 63 13.26 -12.95 9.16
N GLU A 64 14.02 -12.60 10.20
CA GLU A 64 13.51 -12.35 11.55
C GLU A 64 12.52 -11.19 11.55
N ALA A 65 12.88 -10.04 10.98
CA ALA A 65 11.97 -8.90 10.90
C ALA A 65 10.71 -9.20 10.07
N SER A 66 10.83 -9.92 8.96
CA SER A 66 9.68 -10.34 8.14
C SER A 66 8.75 -11.32 8.87
N THR A 67 9.31 -12.14 9.76
CA THR A 67 8.58 -13.14 10.56
C THR A 67 7.91 -12.52 11.77
N GLU A 68 8.59 -11.63 12.48
CA GLU A 68 8.08 -11.04 13.71
C GLU A 68 7.14 -9.86 13.43
N TRP A 69 7.60 -8.96 12.57
CA TRP A 69 6.97 -7.66 12.32
C TRP A 69 6.20 -7.60 11.00
N GLY A 70 6.69 -8.28 9.96
CA GLY A 70 6.17 -8.14 8.59
C GLY A 70 6.57 -6.83 7.90
N PHE A 71 7.34 -6.00 8.61
CA PHE A 71 7.87 -4.71 8.18
C PHE A 71 9.23 -4.45 8.81
N PHE A 72 10.07 -3.72 8.08
CA PHE A 72 11.35 -3.23 8.56
C PHE A 72 11.80 -2.03 7.72
N GLN A 73 12.67 -1.22 8.31
CA GLN A 73 13.38 -0.14 7.65
C GLN A 73 14.72 -0.65 7.11
N VAL A 74 15.24 0.02 6.07
CA VAL A 74 16.58 -0.28 5.55
C VAL A 74 17.45 0.95 5.43
N LYS A 75 18.76 0.78 5.69
CA LYS A 75 19.81 1.74 5.39
C LYS A 75 20.90 1.11 4.53
N ASN A 76 21.74 1.96 3.92
CA ASN A 76 22.82 1.52 3.04
C ASN A 76 22.35 0.57 1.91
N HIS A 77 21.14 0.82 1.40
CA HIS A 77 20.48 0.03 0.35
C HIS A 77 21.05 0.26 -1.06
N GLY A 78 22.08 1.10 -1.21
CA GLY A 78 22.77 1.34 -2.48
C GLY A 78 22.07 2.31 -3.45
N ILE A 79 20.89 2.83 -3.11
CA ILE A 79 20.22 3.86 -3.94
C ILE A 79 20.80 5.23 -3.57
N SER A 80 21.32 5.94 -4.56
CA SER A 80 21.87 7.28 -4.37
C SER A 80 20.85 8.25 -3.76
N ARG A 81 21.29 9.01 -2.77
CA ARG A 81 20.51 10.10 -2.16
C ARG A 81 20.05 11.12 -3.20
N GLU A 82 20.85 11.37 -4.24
CA GLU A 82 20.49 12.29 -5.32
C GLU A 82 19.22 11.83 -6.06
N ILE A 83 19.09 10.53 -6.31
CA ILE A 83 17.92 9.95 -6.97
C ILE A 83 16.69 10.10 -6.08
N LEU A 84 16.82 9.80 -4.78
CA LEU A 84 15.73 9.93 -3.81
C LEU A 84 15.25 11.39 -3.68
N GLU A 85 16.18 12.33 -3.59
CA GLU A 85 15.87 13.76 -3.54
C GLU A 85 15.22 14.24 -4.86
N LYS A 86 15.68 13.72 -6.00
CA LYS A 86 15.07 14.02 -7.30
C LYS A 86 13.64 13.50 -7.37
N ILE A 87 13.39 12.25 -6.97
CA ILE A 87 12.04 11.66 -6.90
C ILE A 87 11.14 12.53 -6.01
N ARG A 88 11.61 12.91 -4.82
CA ARG A 88 10.85 13.77 -3.91
C ARG A 88 10.52 15.13 -4.54
N ARG A 89 11.48 15.78 -5.19
CA ARG A 89 11.26 17.06 -5.87
C ARG A 89 10.24 16.93 -7.00
N GLU A 90 10.36 15.93 -7.86
CA GLU A 90 9.44 15.73 -8.97
C GLU A 90 8.03 15.32 -8.50
N GLN A 91 7.94 14.52 -7.43
CA GLN A 91 6.68 14.20 -6.77
C GLN A 91 5.98 15.47 -6.29
N MET A 92 6.68 16.32 -5.53
CA MET A 92 6.10 17.57 -5.02
C MET A 92 5.66 18.49 -6.16
N LYS A 93 6.49 18.65 -7.21
CA LYS A 93 6.13 19.44 -8.39
C LYS A 93 4.85 18.92 -9.06
N LEU A 94 4.69 17.60 -9.18
CA LEU A 94 3.50 16.97 -9.76
C LEU A 94 2.25 17.28 -8.93
N PHE A 95 2.31 17.10 -7.61
CA PHE A 95 1.16 17.31 -6.73
C PHE A 95 0.81 18.79 -6.51
N LEU A 96 1.76 19.71 -6.65
CA LEU A 96 1.50 21.16 -6.59
C LEU A 96 0.81 21.72 -7.84
N GLN A 97 0.65 20.92 -8.91
CA GLN A 97 -0.11 21.36 -10.08
C GLN A 97 -1.61 21.55 -9.75
N PRO A 98 -2.33 22.44 -10.46
CA PRO A 98 -3.76 22.64 -10.25
C PRO A 98 -4.55 21.33 -10.35
N PHE A 99 -5.55 21.16 -9.47
CA PHE A 99 -6.39 19.97 -9.43
C PHE A 99 -6.96 19.57 -10.80
N GLU A 100 -7.51 20.53 -11.54
CA GLU A 100 -8.12 20.29 -12.86
C GLU A 100 -7.12 19.70 -13.86
N LYS A 101 -5.87 20.15 -13.81
CA LYS A 101 -4.78 19.63 -14.64
C LYS A 101 -4.45 18.19 -14.27
N LYS A 102 -4.30 17.90 -12.97
CA LYS A 102 -4.06 16.52 -12.49
C LYS A 102 -5.22 15.57 -12.82
N ALA A 103 -6.45 16.06 -12.82
CA ALA A 103 -7.66 15.25 -12.96
C ALA A 103 -8.10 15.00 -14.40
N LYS A 104 -7.81 15.93 -15.34
CA LYS A 104 -8.37 15.89 -16.71
C LYS A 104 -7.32 15.78 -17.80
N GLU A 105 -6.09 16.22 -17.54
CA GLU A 105 -5.03 16.20 -18.56
C GLU A 105 -4.19 14.94 -18.43
N LYS A 106 -3.62 14.49 -19.56
CA LYS A 106 -2.55 13.50 -19.55
C LYS A 106 -1.30 14.16 -18.97
N VAL A 107 -1.05 13.94 -17.69
CA VAL A 107 0.19 14.39 -17.07
C VAL A 107 1.28 13.36 -17.38
N LEU A 108 2.38 13.79 -18.04
CA LEU A 108 3.56 12.96 -18.33
C LEU A 108 3.26 11.67 -19.12
N ASP A 109 2.35 11.75 -20.11
CA ASP A 109 1.87 10.63 -20.94
C ASP A 109 1.19 9.49 -20.17
N PHE A 110 0.91 9.67 -18.88
CA PHE A 110 0.13 8.71 -18.11
C PHE A 110 -1.33 8.70 -18.57
N SER A 111 -1.98 7.54 -18.40
CA SER A 111 -3.44 7.46 -18.55
C SER A 111 -4.12 8.39 -17.54
N ALA A 112 -5.27 8.95 -17.91
CA ALA A 112 -6.11 9.72 -16.98
C ALA A 112 -6.50 8.89 -15.74
N ASP A 113 -6.53 7.56 -15.87
CA ASP A 113 -6.85 6.63 -14.77
C ASP A 113 -5.73 6.48 -13.73
N CYS A 114 -4.54 7.04 -13.98
CA CYS A 114 -3.43 7.00 -13.03
C CYS A 114 -3.67 7.90 -11.81
N TYR A 115 -4.47 8.96 -11.94
CA TYR A 115 -4.71 9.88 -10.84
C TYR A 115 -5.98 9.53 -10.06
N ARG A 116 -5.87 9.53 -8.72
CA ARG A 116 -7.01 9.47 -7.81
C ARG A 116 -6.93 10.55 -6.75
N TRP A 117 -8.08 11.00 -6.29
CA TRP A 117 -8.23 11.74 -5.04
C TRP A 117 -9.41 11.14 -4.28
N GLY A 118 -9.36 11.19 -2.95
CA GLY A 118 -10.39 10.56 -2.17
C GLY A 118 -10.38 9.04 -2.32
N THR A 119 -11.54 8.46 -2.05
CA THR A 119 -11.90 7.13 -2.52
C THR A 119 -13.13 7.30 -3.44
N PRO A 120 -12.99 7.27 -4.77
CA PRO A 120 -14.08 7.58 -5.69
C PRO A 120 -15.33 6.69 -5.55
N THR A 121 -15.21 5.53 -4.91
CA THR A 121 -16.31 4.60 -4.64
C THR A 121 -16.66 4.49 -3.16
N ALA A 122 -16.28 5.46 -2.32
CA ALA A 122 -16.65 5.44 -0.91
C ALA A 122 -18.15 5.65 -0.74
N MET A 123 -18.77 4.77 0.02
CA MET A 123 -20.17 4.82 0.45
C MET A 123 -20.31 5.19 1.93
N SER A 124 -19.19 5.29 2.65
CA SER A 124 -19.16 5.70 4.06
C SER A 124 -17.86 6.45 4.39
N LEU A 125 -17.88 7.19 5.50
CA LEU A 125 -16.69 7.87 6.02
C LEU A 125 -15.54 6.91 6.33
N LYS A 126 -15.84 5.65 6.69
CA LYS A 126 -14.82 4.63 6.96
C LYS A 126 -14.02 4.31 5.70
N GLN A 127 -14.63 4.40 4.52
CA GLN A 127 -14.00 4.09 3.22
C GLN A 127 -13.31 5.30 2.57
N PHE A 128 -13.60 6.53 3.02
CA PHE A 128 -13.05 7.74 2.42
C PHE A 128 -11.59 7.98 2.82
N SER A 129 -10.72 8.22 1.85
CA SER A 129 -9.32 8.56 2.10
C SER A 129 -9.05 10.03 1.89
N TRP A 130 -8.47 10.68 2.89
CA TRP A 130 -7.99 12.05 2.76
C TRP A 130 -6.60 12.07 2.10
N SER A 131 -6.53 11.63 0.85
CA SER A 131 -5.30 11.58 0.06
C SER A 131 -5.59 11.74 -1.43
N GLU A 132 -4.59 12.25 -2.15
CA GLU A 132 -4.47 12.07 -3.60
C GLU A 132 -3.29 11.16 -3.90
N ALA A 133 -3.32 10.47 -5.04
CA ALA A 133 -2.27 9.55 -5.45
C ALA A 133 -2.20 9.42 -6.97
N PHE A 134 -0.99 9.22 -7.48
CA PHE A 134 -0.75 8.72 -8.83
C PHE A 134 -0.33 7.26 -8.76
N HIS A 135 -1.04 6.38 -9.46
CA HIS A 135 -0.70 4.98 -9.67
C HIS A 135 -0.09 4.85 -11.06
N ILE A 136 1.23 4.71 -11.10
CA ILE A 136 2.00 4.68 -12.34
C ILE A 136 2.45 3.24 -12.57
N PRO A 137 1.87 2.51 -13.54
CA PRO A 137 2.36 1.18 -13.89
C PRO A 137 3.73 1.32 -14.55
N LEU A 138 4.70 0.58 -14.04
CA LEU A 138 6.03 0.49 -14.65
C LEU A 138 6.00 -0.60 -15.71
N VAL A 139 5.48 -0.28 -16.89
CA VAL A 139 5.55 -1.18 -18.04
C VAL A 139 6.98 -1.13 -18.59
N ARG A 140 7.56 -2.29 -18.90
CA ARG A 140 8.84 -2.37 -19.63
C ARG A 140 8.68 -1.62 -20.96
N THR A 141 9.57 -0.69 -21.25
CA THR A 141 9.59 0.15 -22.47
C THR A 141 9.78 -0.62 -23.78
N THR A 142 9.53 -1.93 -23.83
CA THR A 142 9.67 -2.77 -25.02
C THR A 142 8.35 -3.26 -25.60
N ASP A 143 7.25 -3.30 -24.82
CA ASP A 143 6.02 -4.00 -25.26
C ASP A 143 4.80 -3.06 -25.30
N ALA A 144 4.93 -1.94 -26.03
CA ALA A 144 3.84 -0.99 -26.28
C ALA A 144 2.69 -1.56 -27.16
N MET A 145 2.59 -2.88 -27.34
CA MET A 145 1.57 -3.52 -28.18
C MET A 145 0.61 -4.47 -27.45
N ASP A 146 0.74 -4.65 -26.13
CA ASP A 146 -0.23 -5.46 -25.35
C ASP A 146 -0.88 -4.66 -24.21
N ALA A 147 -1.08 -3.36 -24.45
CA ALA A 147 -1.89 -2.48 -23.58
C ALA A 147 -3.40 -2.76 -23.71
N GLY A 148 -3.77 -4.01 -24.02
CA GLY A 148 -5.12 -4.49 -24.26
C GLY A 148 -5.84 -5.01 -23.02
N GLU A 149 -5.44 -4.65 -21.80
CA GLU A 149 -6.24 -4.95 -20.59
C GLU A 149 -5.94 -4.02 -19.39
N PHE A 150 -5.25 -2.89 -19.61
CA PHE A 150 -4.87 -1.97 -18.53
C PHE A 150 -5.96 -0.97 -18.12
N SER A 151 -7.12 -0.98 -18.78
CA SER A 151 -8.20 0.01 -18.60
C SER A 151 -9.26 -0.34 -17.54
N GLY A 152 -9.21 -1.52 -16.93
CA GLY A 152 -10.30 -2.01 -16.05
C GLY A 152 -10.02 -2.03 -14.54
N LEU A 153 -8.75 -2.04 -14.12
CA LEU A 153 -8.38 -2.34 -12.74
C LEU A 153 -8.03 -1.07 -11.96
N ARG A 154 -9.06 -0.35 -11.52
CA ARG A 154 -8.92 0.60 -10.40
C ARG A 154 -8.27 -0.15 -9.23
N SER A 155 -6.97 0.07 -9.00
CA SER A 155 -6.27 -0.38 -7.80
C SER A 155 -6.81 0.43 -6.61
N ARG A 156 -8.00 0.03 -6.14
CA ARG A 156 -8.66 0.58 -4.95
C ARG A 156 -7.91 0.03 -3.74
N TYR A 157 -6.80 0.66 -3.40
CA TYR A 157 -6.14 0.45 -2.11
C TYR A 157 -6.71 1.43 -1.11
N PHE A 158 -7.60 0.97 -0.23
CA PHE A 158 -8.03 1.73 0.95
C PHE A 158 -8.39 0.81 2.12
N ARG A 159 -7.76 1.14 3.25
CA ARG A 159 -8.05 0.82 4.67
C ARG A 159 -8.30 -0.65 5.04
N GLY A 160 -7.30 -1.26 5.69
CA GLY A 160 -7.51 -2.35 6.65
C GLY A 160 -7.95 -1.80 8.01
N LYS A 161 -8.73 -2.57 8.77
CA LYS A 161 -9.32 -2.16 10.05
C LYS A 161 -8.42 -2.71 11.16
N ALA A 162 -7.53 -1.85 11.64
CA ALA A 162 -6.40 -2.18 12.49
C ALA A 162 -6.71 -2.89 13.83
N ASP A 163 -5.86 -3.88 14.14
CA ASP A 163 -5.42 -4.21 15.51
C ASP A 163 -4.04 -3.55 15.86
N ARG A 164 -3.40 -2.82 14.92
CA ARG A 164 -2.19 -1.96 15.13
C ARG A 164 -2.19 -0.71 14.24
N GLU A 165 -1.89 0.45 14.82
CA GLU A 165 -1.84 1.77 14.15
C GLU A 165 -0.38 2.18 13.92
N MET A 166 -0.03 2.73 12.75
CA MET A 166 1.34 3.15 12.42
C MET A 166 1.38 4.61 11.95
N GLU A 167 2.30 5.40 12.51
CA GLU A 167 2.69 6.73 12.01
C GLU A 167 4.11 6.64 11.46
N MET A 168 4.40 7.30 10.32
CA MET A 168 5.70 7.18 9.65
C MET A 168 6.19 8.54 9.14
N GLU A 169 7.42 8.90 9.53
CA GLU A 169 8.16 10.03 8.98
C GLU A 169 8.91 9.65 7.69
N ILE A 170 9.13 10.65 6.82
CA ILE A 170 9.44 10.51 5.39
C ILE A 170 10.93 10.18 5.12
N ALA A 171 11.60 9.41 5.98
CA ALA A 171 13.02 9.12 5.83
C ALA A 171 13.35 7.64 5.55
N ASP A 172 12.43 6.72 5.86
CA ASP A 172 12.76 5.31 5.94
C ASP A 172 12.11 4.49 4.83
N HIS A 173 12.94 3.75 4.08
CA HIS A 173 12.44 2.79 3.11
C HIS A 173 11.88 1.60 3.87
N VAL A 174 10.56 1.47 3.84
CA VAL A 174 9.84 0.42 4.55
C VAL A 174 9.43 -0.67 3.56
N PHE A 175 9.83 -1.90 3.86
CA PHE A 175 9.52 -3.08 3.06
C PHE A 175 8.33 -3.84 3.65
N CYS A 176 7.35 -4.21 2.82
CA CYS A 176 6.18 -5.01 3.18
C CYS A 176 6.19 -6.33 2.40
N VAL A 177 5.87 -7.45 3.05
CA VAL A 177 5.97 -8.81 2.47
C VAL A 177 4.60 -9.49 2.32
N ALA A 178 3.64 -8.80 1.69
CA ALA A 178 2.24 -9.22 1.69
C ALA A 178 1.98 -10.59 1.03
N GLU A 179 2.39 -10.78 -0.23
CA GLU A 179 2.20 -12.05 -0.95
C GLU A 179 3.10 -13.18 -0.43
N MET A 180 4.22 -12.82 0.21
CA MET A 180 5.18 -13.80 0.71
C MET A 180 4.63 -14.61 1.90
N GLN A 181 3.62 -14.12 2.62
CA GLN A 181 2.97 -14.90 3.67
C GLN A 181 2.39 -16.22 3.12
N ALA A 182 1.76 -16.20 1.95
CA ALA A 182 1.20 -17.41 1.36
C ALA A 182 2.30 -18.37 0.85
N TRP A 183 3.31 -17.86 0.14
CA TRP A 183 4.44 -18.67 -0.35
C TRP A 183 5.27 -19.29 0.77
N SER A 184 5.45 -18.57 1.87
CA SER A 184 6.23 -19.02 3.04
C SER A 184 5.42 -19.87 4.03
N ASN A 185 4.17 -20.21 3.68
CA ASN A 185 3.25 -20.93 4.57
C ASN A 185 3.12 -20.26 5.95
N GLY A 186 2.97 -18.93 5.96
CA GLY A 186 2.81 -18.12 7.16
C GLY A 186 4.07 -17.83 7.96
N ALA A 187 5.25 -18.25 7.50
CA ALA A 187 6.50 -17.86 8.17
C ALA A 187 6.69 -16.34 8.13
N TYR A 188 6.40 -15.69 7.00
CA TYR A 188 6.39 -14.22 6.92
C TYR A 188 5.00 -13.66 7.15
N LYS A 189 4.92 -12.49 7.79
CA LYS A 189 3.65 -11.85 8.14
C LYS A 189 3.30 -10.72 7.19
N SER A 190 2.12 -10.80 6.59
CA SER A 190 1.42 -9.70 5.95
C SER A 190 0.57 -9.00 7.00
N VAL A 191 1.08 -7.90 7.57
CA VAL A 191 0.36 -7.17 8.63
C VAL A 191 -0.44 -6.00 8.09
N GLU A 192 -1.53 -5.70 8.79
CA GLU A 192 -2.33 -4.52 8.51
C GLU A 192 -1.57 -3.25 8.91
N HIS A 193 -1.75 -2.20 8.12
CA HIS A 193 -1.15 -0.89 8.33
C HIS A 193 -2.08 0.20 7.82
N ARG A 194 -1.95 1.39 8.39
CA ARG A 194 -2.73 2.56 8.00
C ARG A 194 -1.86 3.80 7.97
N VAL A 195 -2.33 4.81 7.23
CA VAL A 195 -1.64 6.08 7.08
C VAL A 195 -2.53 7.16 7.67
N MET A 196 -2.02 7.88 8.67
CA MET A 196 -2.76 8.93 9.37
C MET A 196 -2.58 10.29 8.72
N THR A 197 -3.65 11.09 8.70
CA THR A 197 -3.57 12.50 8.30
C THR A 197 -2.92 13.32 9.41
N ASN A 198 -2.28 14.41 9.00
CA ASN A 198 -1.71 15.39 9.93
C ASN A 198 -2.45 16.72 9.74
N THR A 199 -2.81 17.38 10.84
CA THR A 199 -3.57 18.64 10.82
C THR A 199 -2.71 19.88 10.57
N LYS A 200 -1.39 19.76 10.73
CA LYS A 200 -0.42 20.85 10.65
C LYS A 200 0.31 20.89 9.31
N ALA A 201 0.62 19.74 8.73
CA ALA A 201 1.45 19.65 7.53
C ALA A 201 0.99 18.53 6.59
N GLU A 202 1.11 18.79 5.29
CA GLU A 202 0.97 17.77 4.26
C GLU A 202 2.17 16.82 4.24
N ARG A 203 1.92 15.56 3.84
CA ARG A 203 2.95 14.53 3.73
C ARG A 203 2.95 13.94 2.33
N TYR A 204 4.14 13.78 1.77
CA TYR A 204 4.39 13.11 0.50
C TYR A 204 5.06 11.76 0.75
N SER A 205 4.63 10.73 0.03
CA SER A 205 5.27 9.41 0.07
C SER A 205 5.25 8.75 -1.31
N VAL A 206 6.25 7.93 -1.60
CA VAL A 206 6.30 7.09 -2.80
C VAL A 206 6.35 5.65 -2.33
N ALA A 207 5.45 4.82 -2.88
CA ALA A 207 5.43 3.39 -2.64
C ALA A 207 5.74 2.66 -3.94
N TYR A 208 6.65 1.70 -3.88
CA TYR A 208 6.96 0.80 -4.98
C TYR A 208 6.41 -0.59 -4.63
N PHE A 209 5.60 -1.16 -5.52
CA PHE A 209 4.99 -2.47 -5.33
C PHE A 209 5.63 -3.46 -6.31
N MET A 210 6.39 -4.42 -5.78
CA MET A 210 6.87 -5.56 -6.55
C MET A 210 5.84 -6.68 -6.46
N CYS A 211 5.03 -6.83 -7.50
CA CYS A 211 4.00 -7.86 -7.57
C CYS A 211 4.38 -8.97 -8.56
N PRO A 212 3.90 -10.21 -8.34
CA PRO A 212 3.99 -11.28 -9.34
C PRO A 212 3.24 -10.92 -10.63
N SER A 213 3.47 -11.69 -11.69
CA SER A 213 2.57 -11.64 -12.85
C SER A 213 1.16 -12.09 -12.44
N TYR A 214 0.14 -11.59 -13.12
CA TYR A 214 -1.26 -11.93 -12.84
C TYR A 214 -1.51 -13.45 -12.89
N ASP A 215 -0.87 -14.14 -13.82
CA ASP A 215 -1.08 -15.58 -14.01
C ASP A 215 -0.14 -16.44 -13.16
N THR A 216 0.70 -15.82 -12.33
CA THR A 216 1.53 -16.57 -11.36
C THR A 216 0.64 -17.27 -10.34
N VAL A 217 0.79 -18.59 -10.25
CA VAL A 217 0.15 -19.42 -9.22
C VAL A 217 0.92 -19.28 -7.91
N ILE A 218 0.20 -18.97 -6.85
CA ILE A 218 0.69 -18.86 -5.48
C ILE A 218 0.40 -20.18 -4.76
N GLU A 219 1.46 -20.86 -4.34
CA GLU A 219 1.40 -22.08 -3.56
C GLU A 219 2.64 -22.22 -2.66
N SER A 220 2.47 -22.83 -1.49
CA SER A 220 3.56 -23.17 -0.59
C SER A 220 4.19 -24.51 -0.96
N CYS A 221 5.52 -24.58 -0.93
CA CYS A 221 6.24 -25.86 -1.00
C CYS A 221 6.31 -26.61 0.34
N ILE A 222 5.95 -25.96 1.45
CA ILE A 222 5.91 -26.52 2.80
C ILE A 222 4.57 -27.22 3.03
N GLN A 223 4.61 -28.43 3.59
CA GLN A 223 3.43 -29.25 3.90
C GLN A 223 3.28 -29.49 5.41
N PRO A 224 2.03 -29.55 5.94
CA PRO A 224 0.78 -29.29 5.23
C PRO A 224 0.64 -27.80 4.86
N SER A 225 0.08 -27.53 3.67
CA SER A 225 -0.18 -26.15 3.23
C SER A 225 -1.34 -25.55 4.03
N MET A 226 -1.17 -24.33 4.54
CA MET A 226 -2.25 -23.57 5.19
C MET A 226 -3.19 -22.91 4.18
N TYR A 227 -2.71 -22.69 2.96
CA TYR A 227 -3.45 -22.02 1.89
C TYR A 227 -3.75 -22.98 0.74
N ARG A 228 -4.93 -22.88 0.14
CA ARG A 228 -5.20 -23.51 -1.15
C ARG A 228 -4.39 -22.82 -2.24
N LYS A 229 -4.24 -23.47 -3.40
CA LYS A 229 -3.63 -22.84 -4.58
C LYS A 229 -4.56 -21.77 -5.14
N PHE A 230 -4.00 -20.64 -5.56
CA PHE A 230 -4.72 -19.55 -6.24
C PHE A 230 -3.77 -18.76 -7.15
N SER A 231 -4.29 -18.04 -8.14
CA SER A 231 -3.47 -17.14 -8.96
C SER A 231 -3.40 -15.73 -8.36
N PHE A 232 -2.36 -14.95 -8.69
CA PHE A 232 -2.30 -13.54 -8.27
C PHE A 232 -3.48 -12.72 -8.83
N ARG A 233 -3.96 -13.04 -10.04
CA ARG A 233 -5.17 -12.48 -10.64
C ARG A 233 -6.39 -12.73 -9.78
N GLU A 234 -6.59 -13.97 -9.35
CA GLU A 234 -7.70 -14.36 -8.46
C GLU A 234 -7.62 -13.61 -7.12
N TYR A 235 -6.43 -13.53 -6.50
CA TYR A 235 -6.21 -12.76 -5.29
C TYR A 235 -6.62 -11.28 -5.45
N ARG A 236 -6.18 -10.65 -6.54
CA ARG A 236 -6.48 -9.23 -6.84
C ARG A 236 -7.99 -9.01 -7.05
N GLN A 237 -8.66 -9.90 -7.76
CA GLN A 237 -10.11 -9.85 -7.98
C GLN A 237 -10.87 -10.02 -6.66
N GLN A 238 -10.53 -11.03 -5.86
CA GLN A 238 -11.17 -11.26 -4.57
C GLN A 238 -11.03 -10.06 -3.63
N VAL A 239 -9.84 -9.46 -3.54
CA VAL A 239 -9.62 -8.24 -2.75
C VAL A 239 -10.47 -7.07 -3.26
N GLN A 240 -10.60 -6.92 -4.58
CA GLN A 240 -11.40 -5.86 -5.18
C GLN A 240 -12.89 -6.03 -4.86
N ASP A 241 -13.38 -7.27 -4.84
CA ASP A 241 -14.75 -7.62 -4.51
C ASP A 241 -15.03 -7.49 -3.01
N ASP A 242 -14.11 -7.91 -2.14
CA ASP A 242 -14.20 -7.68 -0.69
C ASP A 242 -14.34 -6.18 -0.38
N VAL A 243 -13.50 -5.33 -1.00
CA VAL A 243 -13.58 -3.88 -0.82
C VAL A 243 -14.88 -3.31 -1.40
N ARG A 244 -15.39 -3.87 -2.51
CA ARG A 244 -16.66 -3.43 -3.10
C ARG A 244 -17.85 -3.73 -2.18
N THR A 245 -17.86 -4.92 -1.61
CA THR A 245 -19.02 -5.47 -0.89
C THR A 245 -19.01 -5.10 0.59
N THR A 246 -17.84 -5.15 1.24
CA THR A 246 -17.69 -4.93 2.68
C THR A 246 -17.04 -3.60 3.03
N GLY A 247 -16.40 -2.95 2.05
CA GLY A 247 -15.59 -1.75 2.30
C GLY A 247 -14.24 -2.01 2.94
N SER A 248 -13.87 -3.27 3.17
CA SER A 248 -12.62 -3.67 3.82
C SER A 248 -11.90 -4.73 2.98
N LYS A 249 -10.56 -4.75 3.06
CA LYS A 249 -9.75 -5.83 2.47
C LYS A 249 -9.70 -7.01 3.45
N VAL A 250 -10.16 -8.19 3.04
CA VAL A 250 -9.95 -9.42 3.82
C VAL A 250 -8.60 -10.03 3.46
N GLY A 251 -8.33 -10.24 2.16
CA GLY A 251 -7.02 -10.70 1.69
C GLY A 251 -6.80 -12.21 1.84
N LEU A 252 -5.61 -12.61 2.31
CA LEU A 252 -5.18 -14.02 2.38
C LEU A 252 -6.09 -14.97 3.19
N PRO A 253 -6.83 -14.54 4.23
CA PRO A 253 -7.79 -15.40 4.91
C PRO A 253 -8.86 -16.02 3.99
N ARG A 254 -9.15 -15.42 2.82
CA ARG A 254 -10.05 -16.00 1.79
C ARG A 254 -9.51 -17.27 1.12
N PHE A 255 -8.24 -17.58 1.33
CA PHE A 255 -7.51 -18.63 0.64
C PHE A 255 -6.97 -19.70 1.60
N LEU A 256 -7.36 -19.69 2.88
CA LEU A 256 -7.04 -20.76 3.83
C LEU A 256 -7.76 -22.07 3.45
N ILE A 257 -7.18 -23.21 3.82
CA ILE A 257 -7.80 -24.56 3.70
C ILE A 257 -8.68 -24.85 4.91
#